data_AF-A0AAU6KAX7-F1
#
_entry.id   AF-A0AAU6KAX7-F1
#
_cell.length_a   1.000
_cell.length_b   1.000
_cell.length_c   1.000
_cell.angle_alpha   90.00
_cell.angle_beta   90.00
_cell.angle_gamma   90.00
#
_symmetry.space_group_name_H-M   'P 1'
#
loop_
_entity.id
_entity.type
_entity.pdbx_description
1 polymer ?
#
loop_
_entity_poly.entity_id
_entity_poly.type
_entity_poly.pdbx_seq_one_letter_code
_entity_poly.pdbx_strand_id
1 'polypeptide(L)'
;MSEELDGVLADPARLLTADRTAVRDHITAANGPERVGREVFLQAEAIFGGADVASAEFASWLHFAAKATGHEEYAERIATAEPGMPWRTVWAWWRPANWFMAHPSLNGDYYQVHRRLYEGRELVEVVDPRGPLWLDAETGRRVKVRDEGALAEAPLSLEALDAPELYDWSLTAPESWEGAVAFAAEGGRTRYLVEDTYGIAVLETDAEVLRDWPRGEGIDPTSSEEPPPGPEPVQRRPTGPLSAARVDDAFGERHVVRIAESALPERLEHPGSRRHLRDIGLPAWWACHGAEYTAHSADAMRPSADGALSEDGLPSGVAAADLITFGACDYGELYLHRHEGSVHIWSRLNGPTNRVLVPLAPDLDVFTRILEAVYRYSNACWHPYPVEDDQEAVVRVFLDEMDKLAPGLFDPQTPSGMVWGWFYAGIAELGVDGF
;
A
#
# COMPACT_ATOMS: atom_id res chain seq x y z
N MET A 1 -28.08 -15.47 22.22
CA MET A 1 -27.65 -15.72 20.83
C MET A 1 -26.76 -14.61 20.29
N SER A 2 -27.21 -13.35 20.16
CA SER A 2 -26.34 -12.25 19.66
C SER A 2 -25.14 -11.92 20.57
N GLU A 3 -25.32 -11.78 21.90
CA GLU A 3 -24.20 -11.59 22.84
C GLU A 3 -23.26 -12.80 22.94
N GLU A 4 -23.77 -13.99 22.60
CA GLU A 4 -23.03 -15.24 22.72
C GLU A 4 -22.01 -15.41 21.57
N LEU A 5 -22.37 -14.97 20.36
CA LEU A 5 -21.53 -14.95 19.16
C LEU A 5 -20.57 -13.74 19.12
N ASP A 6 -20.96 -12.60 19.71
CA ASP A 6 -20.01 -11.52 20.02
C ASP A 6 -18.88 -12.01 20.94
N GLY A 7 -19.21 -12.87 21.90
CA GLY A 7 -18.23 -13.54 22.76
C GLY A 7 -17.43 -14.63 22.05
N VAL A 8 -17.89 -15.14 20.90
CA VAL A 8 -17.11 -16.06 20.04
C VAL A 8 -16.01 -15.28 19.32
N LEU A 9 -16.35 -14.17 18.66
CA LEU A 9 -15.37 -13.34 17.97
C LEU A 9 -14.38 -12.69 18.94
N ALA A 10 -14.73 -12.46 20.20
CA ALA A 10 -13.80 -11.92 21.18
C ALA A 10 -12.78 -12.94 21.71
N ASP A 11 -13.02 -14.24 21.50
CA ASP A 11 -12.25 -15.34 22.09
C ASP A 11 -11.77 -16.34 21.04
N PRO A 12 -10.48 -16.31 20.65
CA PRO A 12 -9.92 -17.21 19.64
C PRO A 12 -10.22 -18.68 19.87
N ALA A 13 -10.18 -19.17 21.12
CA ALA A 13 -10.46 -20.56 21.42
C ALA A 13 -11.92 -20.95 21.06
N ARG A 14 -12.87 -20.04 21.27
CA ARG A 14 -14.26 -20.26 20.87
C ARG A 14 -14.42 -20.12 19.37
N LEU A 15 -13.79 -19.11 18.76
CA LEU A 15 -13.83 -18.86 17.31
C LEU A 15 -13.36 -20.08 16.50
N LEU A 16 -12.27 -20.70 16.91
CA LEU A 16 -11.68 -21.88 16.23
C LEU A 16 -12.56 -23.13 16.25
N THR A 17 -13.51 -23.19 17.19
CA THR A 17 -14.49 -24.30 17.31
C THR A 17 -15.86 -23.95 16.76
N ALA A 18 -16.07 -22.69 16.36
CA ALA A 18 -17.34 -22.22 15.86
C ALA A 18 -17.55 -22.61 14.40
N ASP A 19 -18.81 -22.82 14.01
CA ASP A 19 -19.17 -22.92 12.60
C ASP A 19 -18.97 -21.56 11.92
N ARG A 20 -18.08 -21.51 10.93
CA ARG A 20 -17.74 -20.27 10.20
C ARG A 20 -18.95 -19.70 9.48
N THR A 21 -19.88 -20.55 9.00
CA THR A 21 -21.12 -20.07 8.37
C THR A 21 -21.99 -19.30 9.37
N ALA A 22 -22.21 -19.88 10.56
CA ALA A 22 -22.93 -19.18 11.64
C ALA A 22 -22.24 -17.87 12.08
N VAL A 23 -20.90 -17.82 12.07
CA VAL A 23 -20.16 -16.58 12.36
C VAL A 23 -20.42 -15.50 11.30
N ARG A 24 -20.35 -15.85 10.01
CA ARG A 24 -20.66 -14.93 8.89
C ARG A 24 -22.09 -14.40 8.95
N ASP A 25 -23.06 -15.28 9.21
CA ASP A 25 -24.47 -14.91 9.37
C ASP A 25 -24.67 -13.92 10.52
N HIS A 26 -23.98 -14.14 11.64
CA HIS A 26 -24.01 -13.22 12.78
C HIS A 26 -23.39 -11.87 12.43
N ILE A 27 -22.22 -11.84 11.80
CA ILE A 27 -21.57 -10.60 11.37
C ILE A 27 -22.49 -9.80 10.43
N THR A 28 -23.16 -10.48 9.51
CA THR A 28 -24.10 -9.87 8.55
C THR A 28 -25.32 -9.27 9.26
N ALA A 29 -25.86 -9.96 10.26
CA ALA A 29 -26.99 -9.48 11.05
C ALA A 29 -26.62 -8.39 12.06
N ALA A 30 -25.35 -8.31 12.46
CA ALA A 30 -24.87 -7.41 13.50
C ALA A 30 -24.50 -6.02 12.94
N ASN A 31 -25.28 -5.00 13.32
CA ASN A 31 -24.92 -3.58 13.13
C ASN A 31 -24.03 -3.03 14.28
N GLY A 32 -23.29 -3.91 14.96
CA GLY A 32 -22.47 -3.56 16.12
C GLY A 32 -21.16 -2.87 15.73
N PRO A 33 -20.47 -2.22 16.69
CA PRO A 33 -19.17 -1.60 16.45
C PRO A 33 -18.15 -2.63 15.97
N GLU A 34 -17.23 -2.20 15.11
CA GLU A 34 -16.09 -3.02 14.72
C GLU A 34 -15.28 -3.46 15.94
N ARG A 35 -15.02 -4.76 16.03
CA ARG A 35 -14.18 -5.37 17.04
C ARG A 35 -13.07 -6.14 16.35
N VAL A 36 -11.92 -6.23 17.02
CA VAL A 36 -10.71 -6.88 16.53
C VAL A 36 -10.99 -8.26 15.92
N GLY A 37 -11.71 -9.13 16.65
CA GLY A 37 -11.96 -10.48 16.13
C GLY A 37 -12.86 -10.55 14.89
N ARG A 38 -13.79 -9.60 14.71
CA ARG A 38 -14.57 -9.48 13.47
C ARG A 38 -13.66 -9.11 12.31
N GLU A 39 -12.80 -8.11 12.52
CA GLU A 39 -11.84 -7.68 11.50
C GLU A 39 -10.87 -8.80 11.13
N VAL A 40 -10.25 -9.45 12.12
CA VAL A 40 -9.30 -10.54 11.90
C VAL A 40 -9.96 -11.72 11.16
N PHE A 41 -11.20 -12.08 11.53
CA PHE A 41 -11.94 -13.13 10.84
C PHE A 41 -12.17 -12.80 9.36
N LEU A 42 -12.70 -11.61 9.06
CA LEU A 42 -12.98 -11.20 7.68
C LEU A 42 -11.71 -11.04 6.86
N GLN A 43 -10.63 -10.52 7.46
CA GLN A 43 -9.34 -10.37 6.77
C GLN A 43 -8.67 -11.71 6.49
N ALA A 44 -8.79 -12.69 7.39
CA ALA A 44 -8.33 -14.04 7.11
C ALA A 44 -9.06 -14.60 5.89
N GLU A 45 -10.41 -14.64 5.92
CA GLU A 45 -11.19 -15.17 4.80
C GLU A 45 -11.00 -14.40 3.48
N ALA A 46 -10.70 -13.09 3.55
CA ALA A 46 -10.38 -12.31 2.36
C ALA A 46 -9.02 -12.66 1.72
N ILE A 47 -8.05 -13.12 2.51
CA ILE A 47 -6.70 -13.45 2.03
C ILE A 47 -6.62 -14.90 1.54
N PHE A 48 -7.09 -15.87 2.34
CA PHE A 48 -6.98 -17.30 2.00
C PHE A 48 -8.24 -17.88 1.35
N GLY A 49 -9.38 -17.21 1.52
CA GLY A 49 -10.66 -17.64 0.96
C GLY A 49 -11.59 -18.40 1.89
N GLY A 50 -12.57 -19.07 1.28
CA GLY A 50 -13.65 -19.78 1.98
C GLY A 50 -13.43 -21.28 2.24
N ALA A 51 -12.24 -21.82 1.94
CA ALA A 51 -11.96 -23.27 2.00
C ALA A 51 -12.27 -23.90 3.34
N ASP A 52 -12.72 -25.17 3.32
CA ASP A 52 -12.92 -25.99 4.52
C ASP A 52 -11.64 -26.72 4.95
N VAL A 53 -10.87 -26.04 5.81
CA VAL A 53 -9.58 -26.51 6.32
C VAL A 53 -9.68 -26.95 7.78
N ALA A 54 -8.66 -27.68 8.25
CA ALA A 54 -8.56 -28.03 9.66
C ALA A 54 -8.49 -26.79 10.56
N SER A 55 -9.00 -26.89 11.80
CA SER A 55 -8.99 -25.79 12.77
C SER A 55 -7.57 -25.22 12.99
N ALA A 56 -6.55 -26.08 13.00
CA ALA A 56 -5.15 -25.70 13.10
C ALA A 56 -4.66 -24.80 11.95
N GLU A 57 -5.06 -25.12 10.72
CA GLU A 57 -4.70 -24.31 9.55
C GLU A 57 -5.47 -22.99 9.51
N PHE A 58 -6.76 -23.01 9.84
CA PHE A 58 -7.53 -21.78 9.98
C PHE A 58 -6.98 -20.87 11.08
N ALA A 59 -6.44 -21.43 12.17
CA ALA A 59 -5.74 -20.67 13.20
C ALA A 59 -4.50 -19.94 12.66
N SER A 60 -3.73 -20.58 11.76
CA SER A 60 -2.61 -19.91 11.09
C SER A 60 -3.07 -18.69 10.30
N TRP A 61 -4.18 -18.80 9.56
CA TRP A 61 -4.76 -17.70 8.79
C TRP A 61 -5.29 -16.56 9.66
N LEU A 62 -5.97 -16.89 10.76
CA LEU A 62 -6.37 -15.88 11.75
C LEU A 62 -5.14 -15.19 12.36
N HIS A 63 -4.08 -15.95 12.64
CA HIS A 63 -2.83 -15.41 13.17
C HIS A 63 -2.15 -14.46 12.17
N PHE A 64 -2.11 -14.83 10.89
CA PHE A 64 -1.60 -13.99 9.81
C PHE A 64 -2.38 -12.70 9.66
N ALA A 65 -3.71 -12.80 9.58
CA ALA A 65 -4.58 -11.63 9.47
C ALA A 65 -4.43 -10.70 10.68
N ALA A 66 -4.33 -11.25 11.90
CA ALA A 66 -4.07 -10.45 13.10
C ALA A 66 -2.73 -9.72 13.04
N LYS A 67 -1.66 -10.38 12.54
CA LYS A 67 -0.34 -9.76 12.39
C LYS A 67 -0.33 -8.69 11.29
N ALA A 68 -0.92 -8.96 10.13
CA ALA A 68 -1.03 -8.02 9.02
C ALA A 68 -1.85 -6.77 9.38
N THR A 69 -2.84 -6.90 10.26
CA THR A 69 -3.67 -5.78 10.74
C THR A 69 -3.15 -5.11 12.02
N GLY A 70 -2.02 -5.57 12.57
CA GLY A 70 -1.38 -4.98 13.75
C GLY A 70 -2.00 -5.35 15.10
N HIS A 71 -2.86 -6.38 15.15
CA HIS A 71 -3.53 -6.87 16.37
C HIS A 71 -2.69 -7.93 17.12
N GLU A 72 -1.51 -7.52 17.57
CA GLU A 72 -0.51 -8.40 18.20
C GLU A 72 -1.07 -9.19 19.41
N GLU A 73 -1.81 -8.54 20.30
CA GLU A 73 -2.41 -9.22 21.47
C GLU A 73 -3.43 -10.28 21.05
N TYR A 74 -4.15 -10.07 19.94
CA TYR A 74 -5.10 -11.06 19.44
C TYR A 74 -4.39 -12.23 18.75
N ALA A 75 -3.29 -11.95 18.03
CA ALA A 75 -2.42 -12.96 17.45
C ALA A 75 -1.82 -13.89 18.54
N GLU A 76 -1.29 -13.34 19.63
CA GLU A 76 -0.77 -14.13 20.76
C GLU A 76 -1.85 -15.04 21.39
N ARG A 77 -3.09 -14.55 21.47
CA ARG A 77 -4.22 -15.34 21.97
C ARG A 77 -4.61 -16.47 21.02
N ILE A 78 -4.55 -16.25 19.70
CA ILE A 78 -4.73 -17.32 18.70
C ILE A 78 -3.63 -18.37 18.88
N ALA A 79 -2.37 -17.94 18.98
CA ALA A 79 -1.24 -18.85 19.13
C ALA A 79 -1.27 -19.68 20.43
N THR A 80 -1.88 -19.12 21.47
CA THR A 80 -2.13 -19.83 22.74
C THR A 80 -3.29 -20.81 22.62
N ALA A 81 -4.35 -20.44 21.89
CA ALA A 81 -5.54 -21.27 21.71
C ALA A 81 -5.28 -22.50 20.83
N GLU A 82 -4.41 -22.36 19.83
CA GLU A 82 -4.06 -23.44 18.90
C GLU A 82 -2.54 -23.55 18.72
N PRO A 83 -1.84 -24.27 19.60
CA PRO A 83 -0.40 -24.42 19.49
C PRO A 83 0.03 -25.26 18.27
N GLY A 84 -0.87 -26.07 17.71
CA GLY A 84 -0.63 -26.99 16.58
C GLY A 84 -0.81 -26.38 15.19
N MET A 85 -0.80 -25.05 15.07
CA MET A 85 -0.78 -24.37 13.76
C MET A 85 0.38 -24.89 12.88
N PRO A 86 0.13 -25.28 11.61
CA PRO A 86 1.18 -25.76 10.71
C PRO A 86 2.26 -24.70 10.46
N TRP A 87 1.92 -23.42 10.57
CA TRP A 87 2.86 -22.31 10.49
C TRP A 87 2.39 -21.14 11.35
N ARG A 88 3.32 -20.28 11.75
CA ARG A 88 3.08 -19.06 12.53
C ARG A 88 3.67 -17.86 11.84
N THR A 89 2.96 -16.74 11.82
CA THR A 89 3.48 -15.49 11.27
C THR A 89 4.41 -14.81 12.28
N VAL A 90 5.70 -14.70 11.96
CA VAL A 90 6.65 -13.91 12.78
C VAL A 90 6.33 -12.43 12.63
N TRP A 91 6.20 -11.97 11.39
CA TRP A 91 5.76 -10.63 11.02
C TRP A 91 5.19 -10.64 9.58
N ALA A 92 4.34 -9.66 9.26
CA ALA A 92 3.77 -9.49 7.93
C ALA A 92 3.68 -8.01 7.57
N TRP A 93 4.32 -7.63 6.47
CA TRP A 93 4.14 -6.37 5.76
C TRP A 93 3.24 -6.66 4.56
N TRP A 94 1.96 -6.88 4.85
CA TRP A 94 0.98 -7.42 3.90
C TRP A 94 -0.23 -6.49 3.83
N ARG A 95 -0.68 -6.15 2.63
CA ARG A 95 -1.84 -5.27 2.42
C ARG A 95 -3.12 -5.97 2.90
N PRO A 96 -3.82 -5.45 3.93
CA PRO A 96 -5.14 -5.97 4.27
C PRO A 96 -6.15 -5.60 3.18
N ALA A 97 -7.12 -6.48 2.94
CA ALA A 97 -8.21 -6.21 2.01
C ALA A 97 -8.98 -4.95 2.46
N ASN A 98 -9.34 -4.11 1.49
CA ASN A 98 -10.04 -2.84 1.67
C ASN A 98 -9.27 -1.75 2.48
N TRP A 99 -7.96 -1.91 2.71
CA TRP A 99 -7.09 -0.86 3.27
C TRP A 99 -6.26 -0.13 2.20
N PHE A 100 -6.12 -0.75 1.02
CA PHE A 100 -5.47 -0.21 -0.18
C PHE A 100 -4.04 0.30 0.02
N MET A 101 -3.31 -0.08 1.06
CA MET A 101 -1.92 0.37 1.26
C MET A 101 -0.99 -0.83 1.23
N ALA A 102 -0.17 -0.91 0.17
CA ALA A 102 0.90 -1.91 0.05
C ALA A 102 2.26 -1.25 0.26
N HIS A 103 2.85 -1.44 1.44
CA HIS A 103 4.24 -1.08 1.71
C HIS A 103 4.94 -2.30 2.32
N PRO A 104 6.04 -2.81 1.72
CA PRO A 104 6.45 -2.49 0.36
C PRO A 104 5.40 -2.91 -0.68
N SER A 105 5.42 -2.29 -1.85
CA SER A 105 4.57 -2.69 -2.97
C SER A 105 5.42 -3.54 -3.91
N LEU A 106 5.08 -4.81 -4.06
CA LEU A 106 5.77 -5.74 -4.97
C LEU A 106 5.07 -5.77 -6.33
N ASN A 107 4.87 -4.59 -6.92
CA ASN A 107 4.17 -4.47 -8.20
C ASN A 107 5.18 -4.61 -9.35
N GLY A 108 4.85 -5.47 -10.31
CA GLY A 108 5.53 -5.61 -11.60
C GLY A 108 6.87 -6.31 -11.52
N ASP A 109 7.55 -6.44 -12.65
CA ASP A 109 8.83 -7.17 -12.74
C ASP A 109 10.05 -6.39 -12.21
N TYR A 110 9.83 -5.23 -11.59
CA TYR A 110 10.90 -4.29 -11.22
C TYR A 110 11.32 -4.37 -9.76
N TYR A 111 10.54 -5.03 -8.90
CA TYR A 111 10.95 -5.20 -7.51
C TYR A 111 12.01 -6.29 -7.39
N GLN A 112 12.86 -6.16 -6.39
CA GLN A 112 13.79 -7.22 -6.01
C GLN A 112 13.81 -7.36 -4.50
N VAL A 113 13.70 -8.59 -4.02
CA VAL A 113 13.85 -8.90 -2.61
C VAL A 113 15.18 -9.62 -2.43
N HIS A 114 16.01 -9.08 -1.55
CA HIS A 114 17.33 -9.60 -1.23
C HIS A 114 17.47 -9.81 0.27
N ARG A 115 18.21 -10.84 0.67
CA ARG A 115 18.65 -10.98 2.06
C ARG A 115 20.07 -10.45 2.19
N ARG A 116 20.26 -9.52 3.13
CA ARG A 116 21.49 -8.75 3.30
C ARG A 116 22.01 -8.84 4.72
N LEU A 117 23.32 -8.78 4.90
CA LEU A 117 23.94 -8.64 6.23
C LEU A 117 24.31 -7.20 6.52
N TYR A 118 23.87 -6.71 7.67
CA TYR A 118 24.23 -5.40 8.19
C TYR A 118 24.54 -5.48 9.69
N GLU A 119 25.76 -5.11 10.07
CA GLU A 119 26.23 -5.11 11.47
C GLU A 119 25.96 -6.45 12.21
N GLY A 120 26.08 -7.57 11.49
CA GLY A 120 25.85 -8.93 12.03
C GLY A 120 24.38 -9.34 12.13
N ARG A 121 23.45 -8.55 11.58
CA ARG A 121 22.02 -8.86 11.49
C ARG A 121 21.64 -9.13 10.05
N GLU A 122 20.71 -10.06 9.86
CA GLU A 122 20.09 -10.31 8.57
C GLU A 122 18.93 -9.34 8.35
N LEU A 123 18.94 -8.66 7.21
CA LEU A 123 17.91 -7.75 6.76
C LEU A 123 17.28 -8.29 5.48
N VAL A 124 15.99 -8.07 5.32
CA VAL A 124 15.27 -8.19 4.05
C VAL A 124 15.29 -6.81 3.38
N GLU A 125 16.00 -6.71 2.27
CA GLU A 125 16.04 -5.54 1.40
C GLU A 125 14.99 -5.71 0.32
N VAL A 126 14.05 -4.76 0.23
CA VAL A 126 13.09 -4.67 -0.86
C VAL A 126 13.43 -3.45 -1.69
N VAL A 127 13.84 -3.66 -2.93
CA VAL A 127 14.21 -2.61 -3.87
C VAL A 127 13.02 -2.30 -4.76
N ASP A 128 12.60 -1.04 -4.78
CA ASP A 128 11.65 -0.51 -5.75
C ASP A 128 12.17 0.83 -6.34
N PRO A 129 11.47 1.47 -7.29
CA PRO A 129 11.92 2.73 -7.91
C PRO A 129 12.14 3.90 -6.93
N ARG A 130 11.57 3.85 -5.72
CA ARG A 130 11.70 4.83 -4.64
C ARG A 130 12.92 4.56 -3.75
N GLY A 131 13.66 3.49 -4.04
CA GLY A 131 14.86 3.08 -3.33
C GLY A 131 14.61 1.92 -2.36
N PRO A 132 15.68 1.38 -1.76
CA PRO A 132 15.61 0.22 -0.91
C PRO A 132 14.90 0.49 0.43
N LEU A 133 13.99 -0.42 0.78
CA LEU A 133 13.42 -0.59 2.12
C LEU A 133 14.13 -1.73 2.82
N TRP A 134 14.67 -1.50 4.01
CA TRP A 134 15.29 -2.56 4.81
C TRP A 134 14.43 -2.93 6.02
N LEU A 135 14.10 -4.20 6.12
CA LEU A 135 13.37 -4.79 7.24
C LEU A 135 14.30 -5.74 7.99
N ASP A 136 14.29 -5.68 9.32
CA ASP A 136 14.96 -6.67 10.16
C ASP A 136 14.30 -8.04 9.95
N ALA A 137 15.05 -9.06 9.54
CA ALA A 137 14.47 -10.36 9.17
C ALA A 137 13.79 -11.09 10.34
N GLU A 138 14.19 -10.78 11.58
CA GLU A 138 13.62 -11.37 12.79
C GLU A 138 12.32 -10.69 13.22
N THR A 139 12.24 -9.36 13.09
CA THR A 139 11.15 -8.56 13.68
C THR A 139 10.27 -7.84 12.67
N GLY A 140 10.67 -7.78 11.40
CA GLY A 140 10.02 -7.01 10.35
C GLY A 140 10.11 -5.50 10.57
N ARG A 141 10.90 -5.00 11.52
CA ARG A 141 10.98 -3.56 11.78
C ARG A 141 11.86 -2.88 10.74
N ARG A 142 11.46 -1.69 10.28
CA ARG A 142 12.29 -0.87 9.39
C ARG A 142 13.64 -0.54 10.05
N VAL A 143 14.73 -0.74 9.32
CA VAL A 143 16.10 -0.42 9.76
C VAL A 143 16.67 0.69 8.89
N LYS A 144 17.20 1.75 9.52
CA LYS A 144 17.96 2.79 8.81
C LYS A 144 19.41 2.32 8.63
N VAL A 145 19.80 2.03 7.39
CA VAL A 145 21.19 1.70 7.01
C VAL A 145 21.97 3.01 6.79
N ARG A 146 23.20 3.10 7.32
CA ARG A 146 24.01 4.33 7.26
C ARG A 146 24.77 4.52 5.94
N ASP A 147 25.23 3.42 5.35
CA ASP A 147 25.99 3.39 4.11
C ASP A 147 25.32 2.41 3.15
N GLU A 148 24.53 2.94 2.21
CA GLU A 148 23.71 2.15 1.27
C GLU A 148 24.51 1.61 0.08
N GLY A 149 25.81 1.46 0.26
CA GLY A 149 26.57 0.62 -0.65
C GLY A 149 25.97 -0.78 -0.67
N ALA A 150 26.20 -1.52 -1.76
CA ALA A 150 25.70 -2.89 -1.89
C ALA A 150 26.10 -3.72 -0.67
N LEU A 151 25.11 -4.01 0.19
CA LEU A 151 25.31 -4.84 1.37
C LEU A 151 25.65 -6.26 0.92
N ALA A 152 26.47 -6.96 1.71
CA ALA A 152 26.78 -8.35 1.43
C ALA A 152 25.49 -9.19 1.51
N GLU A 153 25.35 -10.16 0.61
CA GLU A 153 24.27 -11.16 0.71
C GLU A 153 24.38 -11.95 2.01
N ALA A 154 23.23 -12.25 2.61
CA ALA A 154 23.17 -13.12 3.77
C ALA A 154 23.41 -14.58 3.35
N PRO A 155 24.38 -15.27 3.96
CA PRO A 155 24.63 -16.67 3.65
C PRO A 155 23.46 -17.53 4.14
N LEU A 156 23.11 -18.55 3.38
CA LEU A 156 22.23 -19.61 3.85
C LEU A 156 22.99 -20.57 4.75
N SER A 157 22.36 -20.95 5.86
CA SER A 157 22.84 -22.09 6.65
C SER A 157 22.59 -23.40 5.88
N LEU A 158 23.40 -24.43 6.14
CA LEU A 158 23.15 -25.76 5.58
C LEU A 158 21.79 -26.31 6.03
N GLU A 159 21.40 -26.05 7.28
CA GLU A 159 20.09 -26.47 7.79
C GLU A 159 18.93 -25.81 7.03
N ALA A 160 19.04 -24.54 6.63
CA ALA A 160 18.03 -23.86 5.83
C ALA A 160 17.99 -24.40 4.38
N LEU A 161 19.14 -24.78 3.82
CA LEU A 161 19.21 -25.39 2.48
C LEU A 161 18.60 -26.79 2.44
N ASP A 162 18.75 -27.55 3.53
CA ASP A 162 18.21 -28.91 3.67
C ASP A 162 16.78 -28.93 4.25
N ALA A 163 16.23 -27.77 4.59
CA ALA A 163 14.88 -27.67 5.15
C ALA A 163 13.82 -27.99 4.09
N PRO A 164 12.71 -28.66 4.46
CA PRO A 164 11.58 -28.86 3.55
C PRO A 164 11.06 -27.54 3.01
N GLU A 165 10.62 -27.53 1.76
CA GLU A 165 9.99 -26.37 1.13
C GLU A 165 8.56 -26.21 1.68
N LEU A 166 8.01 -24.99 1.67
CA LEU A 166 6.68 -24.77 2.27
C LEU A 166 5.59 -25.56 1.51
N TYR A 167 5.71 -25.67 0.19
CA TYR A 167 4.78 -26.43 -0.65
C TYR A 167 4.95 -27.96 -0.55
N ASP A 168 5.95 -28.48 0.18
CA ASP A 168 6.02 -29.92 0.45
C ASP A 168 4.81 -30.41 1.27
N TRP A 169 4.15 -29.48 1.97
CA TRP A 169 2.98 -29.69 2.80
C TRP A 169 1.70 -29.37 2.03
N SER A 170 0.65 -30.18 2.24
CA SER A 170 -0.69 -29.86 1.75
C SER A 170 -1.24 -28.70 2.57
N LEU A 171 -1.31 -27.53 1.95
CA LEU A 171 -1.79 -26.28 2.56
C LEU A 171 -2.68 -25.55 1.57
N THR A 172 -3.72 -24.90 2.07
CA THR A 172 -4.55 -23.98 1.30
C THR A 172 -4.01 -22.56 1.48
N ALA A 173 -3.43 -21.97 0.43
CA ALA A 173 -2.81 -20.65 0.44
C ALA A 173 -2.76 -20.06 -0.98
N PRO A 174 -2.58 -18.73 -1.16
CA PRO A 174 -2.35 -18.15 -2.48
C PRO A 174 -1.17 -18.81 -3.22
N GLU A 175 -1.26 -18.91 -4.55
CA GLU A 175 -0.28 -19.62 -5.41
C GLU A 175 1.16 -19.13 -5.19
N SER A 176 1.35 -17.83 -4.97
CA SER A 176 2.66 -17.22 -4.70
C SER A 176 3.42 -17.83 -3.52
N TRP A 177 2.72 -18.46 -2.57
CA TRP A 177 3.34 -19.10 -1.41
C TRP A 177 4.15 -20.35 -1.78
N GLU A 178 3.96 -20.91 -2.98
CA GLU A 178 4.86 -21.93 -3.53
C GLU A 178 6.30 -21.42 -3.66
N GLY A 179 6.49 -20.12 -3.90
CA GLY A 179 7.80 -19.49 -4.01
C GLY A 179 8.50 -19.21 -2.68
N ALA A 180 7.91 -19.60 -1.54
CA ALA A 180 8.44 -19.25 -0.22
C ALA A 180 9.82 -19.86 0.04
N VAL A 181 10.80 -19.02 0.39
CA VAL A 181 12.20 -19.44 0.55
C VAL A 181 12.55 -19.63 2.02
N ALA A 182 12.98 -20.85 2.38
CA ALA A 182 13.57 -21.11 3.69
C ALA A 182 14.91 -20.35 3.84
N PHE A 183 15.05 -19.56 4.90
CA PHE A 183 16.25 -18.74 5.10
C PHE A 183 16.95 -18.98 6.44
N ALA A 184 16.21 -19.47 7.43
CA ALA A 184 16.77 -19.89 8.72
C ALA A 184 16.11 -21.18 9.17
N ALA A 185 16.90 -22.11 9.68
CA ALA A 185 16.42 -23.30 10.36
C ALA A 185 17.29 -23.52 11.59
N GLU A 186 16.66 -23.73 12.74
CA GLU A 186 17.33 -24.02 14.01
C GLU A 186 16.40 -24.78 14.94
N GLY A 187 16.89 -25.84 15.57
CA GLY A 187 16.14 -26.54 16.62
C GLY A 187 14.81 -27.16 16.17
N GLY A 188 14.71 -27.53 14.89
CA GLY A 188 13.50 -28.09 14.29
C GLY A 188 12.46 -27.05 13.85
N ARG A 189 12.77 -25.76 13.95
CA ARG A 189 11.95 -24.69 13.38
C ARG A 189 12.57 -24.15 12.12
N THR A 190 11.74 -23.83 11.14
CA THR A 190 12.17 -23.25 9.86
C THR A 190 11.43 -21.95 9.61
N ARG A 191 12.16 -20.91 9.21
CA ARG A 191 11.60 -19.63 8.78
C ARG A 191 11.64 -19.49 7.27
N TYR A 192 10.51 -19.10 6.71
CA TYR A 192 10.29 -18.88 5.29
C TYR A 192 10.02 -17.41 5.04
N LEU A 193 10.64 -16.86 4.00
CA LEU A 193 10.27 -15.57 3.44
C LEU A 193 9.23 -15.80 2.34
N VAL A 194 8.07 -15.20 2.50
CA VAL A 194 6.97 -15.24 1.52
C VAL A 194 6.88 -13.89 0.84
N GLU A 195 6.85 -13.92 -0.49
CA GLU A 195 6.75 -12.74 -1.36
C GLU A 195 5.50 -12.87 -2.23
N ASP A 196 4.68 -11.82 -2.24
CA ASP A 196 3.47 -11.74 -3.07
C ASP A 196 3.25 -10.29 -3.50
N THR A 197 2.53 -10.07 -4.60
CA THR A 197 2.01 -8.76 -4.99
C THR A 197 1.40 -7.95 -3.83
N TYR A 198 0.71 -8.60 -2.88
CA TYR A 198 0.11 -7.98 -1.70
C TYR A 198 1.12 -7.62 -0.60
N GLY A 199 2.34 -8.15 -0.63
CA GLY A 199 3.40 -7.80 0.30
C GLY A 199 4.35 -8.94 0.65
N ILE A 200 4.97 -8.82 1.82
CA ILE A 200 6.04 -9.73 2.27
C ILE A 200 5.83 -10.15 3.72
N ALA A 201 6.07 -11.43 4.01
CA ALA A 201 5.90 -11.97 5.36
C ALA A 201 6.98 -12.99 5.70
N VAL A 202 7.22 -13.16 7.00
CA VAL A 202 8.02 -14.28 7.51
C VAL A 202 7.13 -15.22 8.29
N LEU A 203 7.15 -16.48 7.88
CA LEU A 203 6.44 -17.57 8.52
C LEU A 203 7.44 -18.50 9.21
N GLU A 204 7.05 -19.10 10.32
CA GLU A 204 7.82 -20.10 11.06
C GLU A 204 7.02 -21.40 11.14
N THR A 205 7.62 -22.52 10.76
CA THR A 205 7.07 -23.87 10.95
C THR A 205 7.78 -24.59 12.09
N ASP A 206 7.12 -25.59 12.67
CA ASP A 206 7.69 -26.47 13.69
C ASP A 206 7.60 -27.93 13.20
N ALA A 207 8.76 -28.59 13.09
CA ALA A 207 8.85 -29.95 12.60
C ALA A 207 8.11 -30.97 13.48
N GLU A 208 7.92 -30.70 14.77
CA GLU A 208 7.13 -31.58 15.64
C GLU A 208 5.64 -31.48 15.35
N VAL A 209 5.14 -30.28 15.04
CA VAL A 209 3.75 -30.02 14.66
C VAL A 209 3.48 -30.62 13.28
N LEU A 210 4.38 -30.40 12.33
CA LEU A 210 4.23 -30.86 10.96
C LEU A 210 4.49 -32.35 10.76
N ARG A 211 4.99 -33.07 11.78
CA ARG A 211 5.34 -34.51 11.68
C ARG A 211 4.23 -35.35 11.04
N ASP A 212 2.99 -35.08 11.42
CA ASP A 212 1.80 -35.82 10.99
C ASP A 212 0.92 -35.02 10.01
N TRP A 213 1.41 -33.86 9.52
CA TRP A 213 0.70 -33.04 8.54
C TRP A 213 0.75 -33.69 7.14
N PRO A 214 -0.34 -33.62 6.34
CA PRO A 214 -0.34 -34.21 5.01
C PRO A 214 0.73 -33.59 4.08
N ARG A 215 1.33 -34.43 3.23
CA ARG A 215 2.44 -34.07 2.33
C ARG A 215 2.12 -34.38 0.87
N GLY A 216 2.78 -33.65 -0.03
CA GLY A 216 2.90 -34.02 -1.45
C GLY A 216 1.74 -33.59 -2.35
N GLU A 217 0.80 -32.80 -1.85
CA GLU A 217 -0.27 -32.18 -2.66
C GLU A 217 0.05 -30.75 -3.10
N GLY A 218 1.02 -30.07 -2.45
CA GLY A 218 1.35 -28.69 -2.79
C GLY A 218 0.50 -27.66 -2.07
N ILE A 219 0.60 -26.43 -2.56
CA ILE A 219 -0.30 -25.34 -2.20
C ILE A 219 -1.58 -25.47 -3.05
N ASP A 220 -2.75 -25.44 -2.42
CA ASP A 220 -4.04 -25.30 -3.11
C ASP A 220 -4.47 -23.82 -3.10
N PRO A 221 -4.38 -23.11 -4.24
CA PRO A 221 -4.76 -21.70 -4.34
C PRO A 221 -6.25 -21.49 -4.56
N THR A 222 -7.01 -22.54 -4.88
CA THR A 222 -8.37 -22.44 -5.44
C THR A 222 -9.30 -21.58 -4.60
N SER A 223 -9.19 -21.64 -3.26
CA SER A 223 -10.07 -20.86 -2.40
C SER A 223 -9.76 -19.36 -2.39
N SER A 224 -8.52 -18.98 -2.68
CA SER A 224 -8.08 -17.58 -2.72
C SER A 224 -8.41 -16.88 -4.04
N GLU A 225 -8.95 -17.62 -5.03
CA GLU A 225 -9.33 -17.08 -6.34
C GLU A 225 -10.78 -16.57 -6.38
N GLU A 226 -11.62 -16.98 -5.43
CA GLU A 226 -13.03 -16.58 -5.35
C GLU A 226 -13.31 -15.76 -4.08
N PRO A 227 -14.26 -14.80 -4.13
CA PRO A 227 -14.64 -14.05 -2.94
C PRO A 227 -15.24 -15.00 -1.88
N PRO A 228 -14.78 -14.94 -0.62
CA PRO A 228 -15.41 -15.66 0.47
C PRO A 228 -16.89 -15.27 0.62
N PRO A 229 -17.75 -16.21 1.03
CA PRO A 229 -19.15 -15.90 1.29
C PRO A 229 -19.27 -14.97 2.52
N GLY A 230 -20.23 -14.05 2.48
CA GLY A 230 -20.54 -13.17 3.61
C GLY A 230 -20.12 -11.73 3.38
N PRO A 231 -20.00 -10.92 4.45
CA PRO A 231 -19.70 -9.51 4.34
C PRO A 231 -18.21 -9.27 4.10
N GLU A 232 -17.89 -8.20 3.36
CA GLU A 232 -16.51 -7.79 3.10
C GLU A 232 -15.86 -7.17 4.35
N PRO A 233 -14.51 -7.22 4.45
CA PRO A 233 -13.78 -6.42 5.43
C PRO A 233 -14.08 -4.93 5.26
N VAL A 234 -14.07 -4.20 6.39
CA VAL A 234 -14.39 -2.77 6.35
C VAL A 234 -13.34 -2.00 5.58
N GLN A 235 -13.86 -1.08 4.76
CA GLN A 235 -13.05 -0.12 4.07
C GLN A 235 -12.37 0.89 4.99
N ARG A 236 -11.03 0.90 5.00
CA ARG A 236 -10.23 1.88 5.73
C ARG A 236 -9.59 2.88 4.80
N ARG A 237 -9.80 4.16 5.10
CA ARG A 237 -9.19 5.29 4.40
C ARG A 237 -8.54 6.23 5.43
N PRO A 238 -7.37 6.80 5.13
CA PRO A 238 -6.80 7.85 5.97
C PRO A 238 -7.78 9.01 6.10
N THR A 239 -8.04 9.46 7.33
CA THR A 239 -8.85 10.64 7.60
C THR A 239 -7.97 11.78 8.11
N GLY A 240 -8.34 13.01 7.79
CA GLY A 240 -7.61 14.20 8.22
C GLY A 240 -6.56 14.72 7.22
N PRO A 241 -5.86 15.80 7.59
CA PRO A 241 -4.90 16.49 6.72
C PRO A 241 -3.63 15.66 6.49
N LEU A 242 -2.89 15.99 5.43
CA LEU A 242 -1.62 15.35 5.16
C LEU A 242 -0.57 15.74 6.23
N SER A 243 0.22 14.76 6.67
CA SER A 243 1.31 14.97 7.64
C SER A 243 2.65 14.67 7.01
N ALA A 244 3.73 15.25 7.55
CA ALA A 244 5.09 14.96 7.09
C ALA A 244 5.39 13.46 7.10
N ALA A 245 5.02 12.77 8.19
CA ALA A 245 5.22 11.33 8.33
C ALA A 245 4.47 10.51 7.27
N ARG A 246 3.24 10.92 6.88
CA ARG A 246 2.48 10.23 5.82
C ARG A 246 3.12 10.45 4.45
N VAL A 247 3.66 11.63 4.18
CA VAL A 247 4.40 11.92 2.94
C VAL A 247 5.71 11.14 2.90
N ASP A 248 6.45 11.10 4.01
CA ASP A 248 7.69 10.33 4.13
C ASP A 248 7.46 8.83 3.97
N ASP A 249 6.32 8.33 4.45
CA ASP A 249 5.95 6.93 4.30
C ASP A 249 5.56 6.58 2.86
N ALA A 250 4.77 7.43 2.20
CA ALA A 250 4.28 7.19 0.84
C ALA A 250 5.39 7.32 -0.22
N PHE A 251 6.26 8.33 -0.08
CA PHE A 251 7.25 8.69 -1.11
C PHE A 251 8.70 8.37 -0.70
N GLY A 252 8.96 8.08 0.57
CA GLY A 252 10.29 7.92 1.13
C GLY A 252 10.89 9.26 1.58
N GLU A 253 11.30 9.37 2.85
CA GLU A 253 11.81 10.61 3.49
C GLU A 253 12.85 11.38 2.64
N ARG A 254 13.68 10.67 1.88
CA ARG A 254 14.77 11.22 1.05
C ARG A 254 14.31 11.81 -0.26
N HIS A 255 13.13 11.38 -0.72
CA HIS A 255 12.48 11.79 -1.95
C HIS A 255 11.37 12.81 -1.68
N VAL A 256 11.45 13.54 -0.56
CA VAL A 256 10.52 14.62 -0.21
C VAL A 256 11.28 15.94 -0.11
N VAL A 257 10.90 16.90 -0.95
CA VAL A 257 11.43 18.27 -0.94
C VAL A 257 10.73 19.06 0.15
N ARG A 258 11.47 19.45 1.18
CA ARG A 258 11.06 20.43 2.19
C ARG A 258 11.93 21.66 2.09
N ILE A 259 11.31 22.83 2.09
CA ILE A 259 11.97 24.11 1.84
C ILE A 259 12.01 24.91 3.13
N ALA A 260 13.21 25.25 3.60
CA ALA A 260 13.38 26.10 4.77
C ALA A 260 12.69 27.46 4.56
N GLU A 261 12.15 28.06 5.62
CA GLU A 261 11.41 29.33 5.55
C GLU A 261 12.18 30.44 4.80
N SER A 262 13.51 30.50 5.01
CA SER A 262 14.41 31.47 4.37
C SER A 262 14.67 31.22 2.89
N ALA A 263 14.32 30.03 2.38
CA ALA A 263 14.52 29.59 1.01
C ALA A 263 13.18 29.36 0.27
N LEU A 264 12.04 29.67 0.90
CA LEU A 264 10.74 29.59 0.24
C LEU A 264 10.71 30.53 -0.98
N PRO A 265 9.98 30.17 -2.06
CA PRO A 265 9.91 30.98 -3.27
C PRO A 265 9.59 32.44 -2.96
N GLU A 266 10.41 33.34 -3.49
CA GLU A 266 10.20 34.77 -3.32
C GLU A 266 8.79 35.13 -3.80
N ARG A 267 8.07 35.93 -3.00
CA ARG A 267 6.69 36.37 -3.27
C ARG A 267 5.59 35.32 -3.13
N LEU A 268 5.89 34.09 -2.70
CA LEU A 268 4.85 33.15 -2.27
C LEU A 268 4.20 33.68 -0.98
N GLU A 269 2.96 34.14 -1.06
CA GLU A 269 2.25 34.81 0.03
C GLU A 269 1.22 33.90 0.71
N HIS A 270 0.68 32.93 -0.02
CA HIS A 270 -0.34 32.03 0.49
C HIS A 270 0.17 31.25 1.73
N PRO A 271 -0.40 31.47 2.94
CA PRO A 271 0.12 30.86 4.17
C PRO A 271 0.08 29.34 4.15
N GLY A 272 -0.96 28.75 3.56
CA GLY A 272 -1.11 27.29 3.45
C GLY A 272 0.00 26.66 2.61
N SER A 273 0.33 27.26 1.46
CA SER A 273 1.37 26.73 0.57
C SER A 273 2.76 26.89 1.16
N ARG A 274 3.04 28.01 1.84
CA ARG A 274 4.29 28.21 2.58
C ARG A 274 4.47 27.13 3.66
N ARG A 275 3.42 26.90 4.45
CA ARG A 275 3.41 25.86 5.49
C ARG A 275 3.60 24.47 4.89
N HIS A 276 2.90 24.17 3.80
CA HIS A 276 3.00 22.87 3.12
C HIS A 276 4.43 22.59 2.66
N LEU A 277 5.04 23.52 1.91
CA LEU A 277 6.42 23.37 1.41
C LEU A 277 7.46 23.25 2.53
N ARG A 278 7.24 23.90 3.67
CA ARG A 278 8.17 23.87 4.80
C ARG A 278 8.01 22.62 5.67
N ASP A 279 6.78 22.33 6.09
CA ASP A 279 6.50 21.37 7.15
C ASP A 279 6.14 19.98 6.60
N ILE A 280 5.45 19.91 5.46
CA ILE A 280 4.91 18.67 4.89
C ILE A 280 5.80 18.17 3.75
N GLY A 281 6.08 19.04 2.79
CA GLY A 281 6.91 18.79 1.61
C GLY A 281 6.13 18.34 0.38
N LEU A 282 6.85 18.23 -0.75
CA LEU A 282 6.39 17.66 -2.00
C LEU A 282 7.22 16.43 -2.36
N PRO A 283 6.67 15.41 -3.04
CA PRO A 283 7.51 14.38 -3.63
C PRO A 283 8.50 15.02 -4.61
N ALA A 284 9.78 14.71 -4.48
CA ALA A 284 10.81 15.15 -5.41
C ALA A 284 10.55 14.58 -6.81
N TRP A 285 10.04 13.36 -6.84
CA TRP A 285 9.69 12.61 -8.02
C TRP A 285 8.48 11.73 -7.73
N TRP A 286 7.60 11.57 -8.70
CA TRP A 286 6.43 10.69 -8.65
C TRP A 286 6.16 10.13 -10.04
N ALA A 287 5.78 8.86 -10.15
CA ALA A 287 5.43 8.27 -11.43
C ALA A 287 4.38 7.17 -11.30
N CYS A 288 3.45 7.14 -12.25
CA CYS A 288 2.39 6.15 -12.32
C CYS A 288 2.11 5.83 -13.79
N HIS A 289 2.96 4.99 -14.42
CA HIS A 289 2.98 4.53 -15.85
C HIS A 289 2.55 5.53 -16.93
N GLY A 290 1.30 6.00 -16.88
CA GLY A 290 0.77 7.09 -17.68
C GLY A 290 1.23 8.49 -17.26
N ALA A 291 2.00 8.72 -16.20
CA ALA A 291 2.50 10.06 -15.88
C ALA A 291 3.76 10.05 -15.03
N GLU A 292 4.68 10.96 -15.32
CA GLU A 292 5.82 11.28 -14.45
C GLU A 292 5.79 12.76 -14.02
N TYR A 293 6.01 13.01 -12.73
CA TYR A 293 6.12 14.34 -12.11
C TYR A 293 7.48 14.48 -11.45
N THR A 294 8.11 15.65 -11.62
CA THR A 294 9.32 16.03 -10.89
C THR A 294 9.15 17.42 -10.27
N ALA A 295 9.42 17.54 -8.97
CA ALA A 295 9.45 18.83 -8.29
C ALA A 295 10.72 19.61 -8.66
N HIS A 296 10.59 20.92 -8.79
CA HIS A 296 11.74 21.79 -8.94
C HIS A 296 12.51 21.93 -7.62
N SER A 297 13.82 22.20 -7.72
CA SER A 297 14.59 22.64 -6.56
C SER A 297 14.07 23.99 -6.05
N ALA A 298 14.29 24.29 -4.77
CA ALA A 298 13.83 25.55 -4.17
C ALA A 298 14.28 26.79 -4.97
N ASP A 299 15.53 26.81 -5.45
CA ASP A 299 16.09 27.91 -6.23
C ASP A 299 15.51 28.04 -7.65
N ALA A 300 14.88 26.98 -8.16
CA ALA A 300 14.22 26.94 -9.46
C ALA A 300 12.72 27.27 -9.38
N MET A 301 12.13 27.28 -8.18
CA MET A 301 10.74 27.70 -7.97
C MET A 301 10.63 29.23 -8.04
N ARG A 302 10.34 29.76 -9.23
CA ARG A 302 10.33 31.21 -9.50
C ARG A 302 9.02 31.63 -10.17
N PRO A 303 8.64 32.92 -10.05
CA PRO A 303 7.58 33.47 -10.88
C PRO A 303 7.86 33.23 -12.37
N SER A 304 6.79 33.02 -13.14
CA SER A 304 6.87 32.83 -14.58
C SER A 304 7.62 33.98 -15.25
N ALA A 305 8.54 33.66 -16.17
CA ALA A 305 9.21 34.67 -16.97
C ALA A 305 8.22 35.36 -17.92
N ASP A 306 8.44 36.64 -18.23
CA ASP A 306 7.62 37.39 -19.16
C ASP A 306 7.51 36.67 -20.51
N GLY A 307 6.28 36.41 -20.97
CA GLY A 307 6.00 35.71 -22.22
C GLY A 307 6.17 34.19 -22.18
N ALA A 308 6.46 33.58 -21.03
CA ALA A 308 6.49 32.12 -20.89
C ALA A 308 5.09 31.49 -21.02
N LEU A 309 4.06 32.23 -20.61
CA LEU A 309 2.65 31.86 -20.72
C LEU A 309 1.95 32.81 -21.70
N SER A 310 1.11 32.25 -22.55
CA SER A 310 0.29 33.04 -23.48
C SER A 310 -0.93 33.58 -22.75
N GLU A 311 -1.16 34.89 -22.81
CA GLU A 311 -2.33 35.54 -22.19
C GLU A 311 -3.67 34.93 -22.68
N ASP A 312 -3.73 34.51 -23.95
CA ASP A 312 -4.91 33.84 -24.52
C ASP A 312 -5.28 32.51 -23.85
N GLY A 313 -4.32 31.85 -23.18
CA GLY A 313 -4.51 30.58 -22.49
C GLY A 313 -4.73 30.71 -20.99
N LEU A 314 -4.75 31.93 -20.44
CA LEU A 314 -4.97 32.18 -19.02
C LEU A 314 -6.47 32.36 -18.72
N PRO A 315 -6.99 31.75 -17.63
CA PRO A 315 -8.32 32.02 -17.13
C PRO A 315 -8.50 33.51 -16.77
N SER A 316 -9.73 33.99 -16.93
CA SER A 316 -10.08 35.36 -16.50
C SER A 316 -9.74 35.58 -15.03
N GLY A 317 -9.00 36.65 -14.75
CA GLY A 317 -8.58 37.01 -13.40
C GLY A 317 -7.26 36.38 -12.93
N VAL A 318 -6.64 35.51 -13.73
CA VAL A 318 -5.31 34.94 -13.43
C VAL A 318 -4.24 35.66 -14.25
N ALA A 319 -3.22 36.19 -13.58
CA ALA A 319 -2.07 36.81 -14.23
C ALA A 319 -0.87 35.87 -14.21
N ALA A 320 -0.10 35.81 -15.31
CA ALA A 320 1.12 35.00 -15.37
C ALA A 320 2.13 35.33 -14.26
N ALA A 321 2.20 36.61 -13.86
CA ALA A 321 3.07 37.09 -12.78
C ALA A 321 2.70 36.56 -11.38
N ASP A 322 1.49 36.02 -11.22
CA ASP A 322 1.02 35.42 -9.97
C ASP A 322 1.28 33.91 -9.90
N LEU A 323 1.86 33.33 -10.95
CA LEU A 323 2.15 31.90 -11.06
C LEU A 323 3.64 31.64 -10.83
N ILE A 324 3.92 30.77 -9.87
CA ILE A 324 5.27 30.28 -9.53
C ILE A 324 5.40 28.86 -10.06
N THR A 325 6.39 28.58 -10.90
CA THR A 325 6.67 27.19 -11.32
C THR A 325 7.14 26.39 -10.11
N PHE A 326 6.65 25.16 -9.94
CA PHE A 326 7.09 24.30 -8.84
C PHE A 326 7.44 22.87 -9.25
N GLY A 327 7.14 22.49 -10.49
CA GLY A 327 7.51 21.19 -11.04
C GLY A 327 7.05 21.07 -12.48
N ALA A 328 7.29 19.89 -13.05
CA ALA A 328 6.87 19.57 -14.40
C ALA A 328 6.41 18.11 -14.47
N CYS A 329 5.61 17.82 -15.50
CA CYS A 329 5.29 16.46 -15.92
C CYS A 329 5.34 16.36 -17.45
N ASP A 330 5.16 15.14 -17.97
CA ASP A 330 5.10 14.89 -19.41
C ASP A 330 4.02 15.72 -20.12
N TYR A 331 2.98 16.10 -19.37
CA TYR A 331 1.84 16.86 -19.84
C TYR A 331 1.98 18.37 -19.72
N GLY A 332 3.04 18.91 -19.10
CA GLY A 332 3.21 20.36 -18.97
C GLY A 332 4.01 20.82 -17.75
N GLU A 333 4.12 22.14 -17.64
CA GLU A 333 4.70 22.78 -16.45
C GLU A 333 3.64 23.00 -15.39
N LEU A 334 3.98 22.79 -14.12
CA LEU A 334 3.10 22.95 -12.98
C LEU A 334 3.36 24.27 -12.25
N TYR A 335 2.27 24.96 -11.92
CA TYR A 335 2.27 26.29 -11.34
C TYR A 335 1.49 26.34 -10.04
N LEU A 336 2.01 27.11 -9.11
CA LEU A 336 1.39 27.46 -7.84
C LEU A 336 0.98 28.94 -7.89
N HIS A 337 -0.29 29.23 -7.64
CA HIS A 337 -0.76 30.61 -7.53
C HIS A 337 -0.27 31.22 -6.22
N ARG A 338 0.51 32.31 -6.27
CA ARG A 338 1.22 32.85 -5.11
C ARG A 338 0.32 33.39 -3.99
N HIS A 339 -0.87 33.89 -4.33
CA HIS A 339 -1.83 34.47 -3.38
C HIS A 339 -2.88 33.46 -2.90
N GLU A 340 -3.49 32.72 -3.84
CA GLU A 340 -4.57 31.76 -3.56
C GLU A 340 -4.09 30.37 -3.18
N GLY A 341 -2.86 29.99 -3.56
CA GLY A 341 -2.30 28.66 -3.28
C GLY A 341 -2.76 27.56 -4.22
N SER A 342 -3.63 27.85 -5.18
CA SER A 342 -4.15 26.88 -6.15
C SER A 342 -3.06 26.35 -7.06
N VAL A 343 -3.19 25.07 -7.43
CA VAL A 343 -2.25 24.33 -8.27
C VAL A 343 -2.81 24.22 -9.67
N HIS A 344 -1.99 24.52 -10.66
CA HIS A 344 -2.35 24.54 -12.07
C HIS A 344 -1.32 23.83 -12.92
N ILE A 345 -1.71 23.44 -14.13
CA ILE A 345 -0.81 22.95 -15.17
C ILE A 345 -0.99 23.79 -16.43
N TRP A 346 0.12 24.20 -17.03
CA TRP A 346 0.11 24.66 -18.42
C TRP A 346 0.17 23.46 -19.34
N SER A 347 -1.01 22.97 -19.73
CA SER A 347 -1.16 21.69 -20.40
C SER A 347 -0.61 21.73 -21.84
N ARG A 348 0.08 20.64 -22.20
CA ARG A 348 0.57 20.31 -23.54
C ARG A 348 -0.18 19.12 -24.13
N LEU A 349 -1.24 18.65 -23.46
CA LEU A 349 -2.13 17.62 -23.99
C LEU A 349 -2.82 18.12 -25.25
N ASN A 350 -3.02 17.23 -26.21
CA ASN A 350 -3.78 17.54 -27.41
C ASN A 350 -5.26 17.81 -27.08
N GLY A 351 -5.92 18.60 -27.92
CA GLY A 351 -7.36 18.89 -27.79
C GLY A 351 -7.64 20.17 -26.99
N PRO A 352 -8.75 20.23 -26.23
CA PRO A 352 -9.26 21.47 -25.64
C PRO A 352 -8.39 22.07 -24.54
N THR A 353 -7.44 21.30 -23.98
CA THR A 353 -6.51 21.77 -22.93
C THR A 353 -5.15 22.19 -23.48
N ASN A 354 -4.91 22.08 -24.80
CA ASN A 354 -3.61 22.39 -25.37
C ASN A 354 -3.26 23.88 -25.23
N ARG A 355 -2.15 24.19 -24.53
CA ARG A 355 -1.66 25.55 -24.24
C ARG A 355 -2.69 26.40 -23.49
N VAL A 356 -3.37 25.78 -22.54
CA VAL A 356 -4.29 26.42 -21.60
C VAL A 356 -3.84 26.11 -20.18
N LEU A 357 -3.97 27.09 -19.28
CA LEU A 357 -3.75 26.88 -17.85
C LEU A 357 -4.99 26.20 -17.26
N VAL A 358 -4.81 24.97 -16.78
CA VAL A 358 -5.88 24.14 -16.21
C VAL A 358 -5.68 24.04 -14.70
N PRO A 359 -6.71 24.32 -13.88
CA PRO A 359 -6.63 24.08 -12.44
C PRO A 359 -6.59 22.57 -12.15
N LEU A 360 -5.67 22.15 -11.28
CA LEU A 360 -5.50 20.74 -10.87
C LEU A 360 -5.84 20.51 -9.41
N ALA A 361 -5.67 21.49 -8.53
CA ALA A 361 -6.06 21.34 -7.14
C ALA A 361 -6.31 22.71 -6.48
N PRO A 362 -7.17 22.78 -5.46
CA PRO A 362 -7.39 24.01 -4.69
C PRO A 362 -6.14 24.44 -3.93
N ASP A 363 -5.28 23.51 -3.53
CA ASP A 363 -4.00 23.78 -2.86
C ASP A 363 -3.00 22.61 -2.99
N LEU A 364 -1.81 22.80 -2.41
CA LEU A 364 -0.76 21.77 -2.37
C LEU A 364 -1.13 20.56 -1.50
N ASP A 365 -1.99 20.69 -0.49
CA ASP A 365 -2.43 19.56 0.35
C ASP A 365 -3.23 18.59 -0.50
N VAL A 366 -4.25 19.09 -1.20
CA VAL A 366 -5.09 18.28 -2.09
C VAL A 366 -4.27 17.69 -3.23
N PHE A 367 -3.42 18.49 -3.88
CA PHE A 367 -2.54 17.99 -4.95
C PHE A 367 -1.68 16.81 -4.47
N THR A 368 -1.00 16.96 -3.33
CA THR A 368 -0.11 15.92 -2.81
C THR A 368 -0.88 14.69 -2.33
N ARG A 369 -2.08 14.88 -1.75
CA ARG A 369 -2.95 13.77 -1.33
C ARG A 369 -3.46 12.96 -2.50
N ILE A 370 -3.69 13.57 -3.66
CA ILE A 370 -4.07 12.83 -4.87
C ILE A 370 -2.91 11.96 -5.35
N LEU A 371 -1.68 12.51 -5.42
CA LEU A 371 -0.49 11.73 -5.79
C LEU A 371 -0.24 10.56 -4.82
N GLU A 372 -0.42 10.80 -3.51
CA GLU A 372 -0.35 9.75 -2.48
C GLU A 372 -1.46 8.70 -2.65
N ALA A 373 -2.68 9.15 -2.95
CA ALA A 373 -3.81 8.23 -3.14
C ALA A 373 -3.57 7.32 -4.35
N VAL A 374 -3.00 7.82 -5.45
CA VAL A 374 -2.64 6.95 -6.58
C VAL A 374 -1.64 5.86 -6.16
N TYR A 375 -0.61 6.21 -5.38
CA TYR A 375 0.35 5.21 -4.87
C TYR A 375 -0.24 4.22 -3.89
N ARG A 376 -1.21 4.67 -3.08
CA ARG A 376 -1.93 3.79 -2.18
C ARG A 376 -2.75 2.80 -3.01
N TYR A 377 -3.68 3.28 -3.82
CA TYR A 377 -4.60 2.44 -4.56
C TYR A 377 -3.96 1.59 -5.68
N SER A 378 -2.75 1.91 -6.16
CA SER A 378 -2.14 1.23 -7.32
C SER A 378 -2.12 -0.28 -7.20
N ASN A 379 -1.63 -0.81 -6.07
CA ASN A 379 -1.57 -2.26 -5.86
C ASN A 379 -2.97 -2.89 -5.87
N ALA A 380 -3.95 -2.27 -5.21
CA ALA A 380 -5.30 -2.81 -5.16
C ALA A 380 -6.05 -2.71 -6.49
N CYS A 381 -5.72 -1.73 -7.33
CA CYS A 381 -6.26 -1.64 -8.68
C CYS A 381 -5.72 -2.76 -9.59
N TRP A 382 -4.42 -3.05 -9.50
CA TRP A 382 -3.79 -4.05 -10.35
C TRP A 382 -3.96 -5.49 -9.84
N HIS A 383 -4.01 -5.63 -8.53
CA HIS A 383 -4.13 -6.88 -7.81
C HIS A 383 -5.24 -6.70 -6.77
N PRO A 384 -6.52 -6.60 -7.18
CA PRO A 384 -7.61 -6.61 -6.22
C PRO A 384 -7.69 -7.99 -5.56
N TYR A 385 -7.97 -8.02 -4.26
CA TYR A 385 -8.47 -9.26 -3.67
C TYR A 385 -9.80 -9.64 -4.32
N PRO A 386 -10.20 -10.91 -4.36
CA PRO A 386 -11.52 -11.28 -4.87
C PRO A 386 -12.69 -10.54 -4.18
N VAL A 387 -12.54 -10.20 -2.88
CA VAL A 387 -13.53 -9.38 -2.14
C VAL A 387 -13.58 -7.91 -2.57
N GLU A 388 -12.55 -7.42 -3.26
CA GLU A 388 -12.46 -6.05 -3.78
C GLU A 388 -13.07 -5.95 -5.20
N ASP A 389 -13.58 -7.07 -5.73
CA ASP A 389 -14.13 -7.24 -7.08
C ASP A 389 -13.02 -7.02 -8.13
N ASP A 390 -13.27 -6.23 -9.18
CA ASP A 390 -12.31 -5.95 -10.22
C ASP A 390 -11.63 -4.57 -10.09
N GLN A 391 -10.71 -4.29 -11.01
CA GLN A 391 -10.04 -3.00 -11.10
C GLN A 391 -11.02 -1.83 -11.19
N GLU A 392 -12.13 -1.97 -11.94
CA GLU A 392 -13.12 -0.90 -12.10
C GLU A 392 -13.81 -0.57 -10.77
N ALA A 393 -14.12 -1.59 -9.96
CA ALA A 393 -14.68 -1.41 -8.63
C ALA A 393 -13.72 -0.65 -7.71
N VAL A 394 -12.43 -1.00 -7.67
CA VAL A 394 -11.43 -0.30 -6.86
C VAL A 394 -11.18 1.12 -7.35
N VAL A 395 -11.17 1.35 -8.67
CA VAL A 395 -11.05 2.69 -9.26
C VAL A 395 -12.22 3.58 -8.84
N ARG A 396 -13.46 3.06 -8.87
CA ARG A 396 -14.63 3.80 -8.39
C ARG A 396 -14.49 4.19 -6.92
N VAL A 397 -13.95 3.30 -6.10
CA VAL A 397 -13.67 3.57 -4.69
C VAL A 397 -12.65 4.70 -4.50
N PHE A 398 -11.59 4.72 -5.31
CA PHE A 398 -10.61 5.81 -5.39
C PHE A 398 -11.27 7.13 -5.82
N LEU A 399 -12.05 7.13 -6.90
CA LEU A 399 -12.75 8.31 -7.42
C LEU A 399 -13.73 8.89 -6.40
N ASP A 400 -14.47 8.03 -5.68
CA ASP A 400 -15.36 8.44 -4.59
C ASP A 400 -14.59 9.09 -3.42
N GLU A 401 -13.34 8.67 -3.16
CA GLU A 401 -12.49 9.34 -2.18
C GLU A 401 -12.07 10.73 -2.67
N MET A 402 -11.66 10.81 -3.93
CA MET A 402 -11.18 12.06 -4.52
C MET A 402 -12.31 13.09 -4.66
N ASP A 403 -13.53 12.67 -5.01
CA ASP A 403 -14.69 13.57 -5.07
C ASP A 403 -15.08 14.10 -3.68
N LYS A 404 -14.98 13.28 -2.62
CA LYS A 404 -15.15 13.76 -1.23
C LYS A 404 -14.08 14.75 -0.82
N LEU A 405 -12.86 14.62 -1.35
CA LEU A 405 -11.74 15.51 -1.06
C LEU A 405 -11.86 16.85 -1.80
N ALA A 406 -12.13 16.80 -3.10
CA ALA A 406 -12.26 17.96 -3.98
C ALA A 406 -13.34 17.70 -5.05
N PRO A 407 -14.60 18.08 -4.77
CA PRO A 407 -15.74 17.73 -5.62
C PRO A 407 -15.58 18.21 -7.06
N GLY A 408 -15.88 17.34 -8.02
CA GLY A 408 -15.84 17.64 -9.46
C GLY A 408 -14.44 17.78 -10.07
N LEU A 409 -13.37 17.60 -9.30
CA LEU A 409 -11.99 17.72 -9.81
C LEU A 409 -11.67 16.64 -10.87
N PHE A 410 -12.30 15.48 -10.75
CA PHE A 410 -12.14 14.30 -11.60
C PHE A 410 -13.30 14.16 -12.61
N ASP A 411 -14.17 15.16 -12.77
CA ASP A 411 -15.25 15.10 -13.76
C ASP A 411 -14.65 15.03 -15.18
N PRO A 412 -14.83 13.91 -15.91
CA PRO A 412 -14.21 13.70 -17.22
C PRO A 412 -14.70 14.70 -18.29
N GLN A 413 -15.79 15.44 -18.03
CA GLN A 413 -16.29 16.48 -18.92
C GLN A 413 -15.60 17.84 -18.70
N THR A 414 -14.71 17.96 -17.73
CA THR A 414 -13.99 19.20 -17.40
C THR A 414 -12.52 19.14 -17.84
N PRO A 415 -11.87 20.29 -18.11
CA PRO A 415 -10.43 20.35 -18.35
C PRO A 415 -9.59 19.68 -17.25
N SER A 416 -9.97 19.88 -15.98
CA SER A 416 -9.30 19.28 -14.83
C SER A 416 -9.39 17.76 -14.87
N GLY A 417 -10.59 17.20 -15.01
CA GLY A 417 -10.77 15.76 -15.05
C GLY A 417 -10.11 15.12 -16.27
N MET A 418 -10.08 15.80 -17.42
CA MET A 418 -9.30 15.34 -18.57
C MET A 418 -7.82 15.22 -18.25
N VAL A 419 -7.21 16.20 -17.58
CA VAL A 419 -5.78 16.11 -17.21
C VAL A 419 -5.55 15.05 -16.13
N TRP A 420 -6.38 15.02 -15.07
CA TRP A 420 -6.27 14.01 -14.01
C TRP A 420 -6.42 12.59 -14.56
N GLY A 421 -7.28 12.38 -15.55
CA GLY A 421 -7.41 11.12 -16.28
C GLY A 421 -6.06 10.55 -16.70
N TRP A 422 -5.16 11.38 -17.23
CA TRP A 422 -3.82 10.94 -17.61
C TRP A 422 -2.91 10.61 -16.41
N PHE A 423 -3.07 11.30 -15.29
CA PHE A 423 -2.27 11.04 -14.08
C PHE A 423 -2.63 9.71 -13.42
N TYR A 424 -3.92 9.36 -13.34
CA TYR A 424 -4.34 8.12 -12.70
C TYR A 424 -4.59 6.98 -13.70
N ALA A 425 -4.51 7.21 -15.02
CA ALA A 425 -4.66 6.16 -16.04
C ALA A 425 -3.78 4.94 -15.77
N GLY A 426 -2.58 5.13 -15.20
CA GLY A 426 -1.69 4.05 -14.81
C GLY A 426 -2.31 3.04 -13.85
N ILE A 427 -3.27 3.44 -13.00
CA ILE A 427 -3.98 2.54 -12.07
C ILE A 427 -5.42 2.24 -12.51
N ALA A 428 -5.97 2.95 -13.50
CA ALA A 428 -7.38 2.80 -13.89
C ALA A 428 -7.60 2.20 -15.28
N GLU A 429 -6.65 2.35 -16.19
CA GLU A 429 -6.79 1.91 -17.58
C GLU A 429 -5.66 0.97 -18.01
N LEU A 430 -4.50 1.05 -17.35
CA LEU A 430 -3.32 0.27 -17.66
C LEU A 430 -3.09 -0.81 -16.60
N GLY A 431 -2.58 -1.96 -17.04
CA GLY A 431 -2.03 -2.96 -16.13
C GLY A 431 -0.67 -2.55 -15.56
N VAL A 432 -0.10 -3.42 -14.72
CA VAL A 432 1.21 -3.23 -14.06
C VAL A 432 2.36 -3.00 -15.06
N ASP A 433 2.24 -3.54 -16.28
CA ASP A 433 3.25 -3.39 -17.34
C ASP A 433 2.99 -2.19 -18.25
N GLY A 434 1.92 -1.42 -17.99
CA GLY A 434 1.55 -0.25 -18.78
C GLY A 434 0.79 -0.56 -20.09
N PHE A 435 0.20 -1.75 -20.23
CA PHE A 435 -0.59 -2.18 -21.39
C PHE A 435 -1.98 -2.68 -21.01
#